data_AF-A0A7C6D8J3-F1
#
_entry.id   AF-A0A7C6D8J3-F1
#
_cell.length_a   1.000
_cell.length_b   1.000
_cell.length_c   1.000
_cell.angle_alpha   90.00
_cell.angle_beta   90.00
_cell.angle_gamma   90.00
#
_symmetry.space_group_name_H-M   'P 1'
#
loop_
_entity.id
_entity.type
_entity.pdbx_description
1 polymer ?
#
loop_
_entity_poly.entity_id
_entity_poly.type
_entity_poly.pdbx_seq_one_letter_code
_entity_poly.pdbx_strand_id
1 'polypeptide(L)'
;MIGILVVLGFITVSIVSGINKGEGGLLLGIIGILLFVFAVFGFILSYKEMKKRDIYYRFPMIGIITNGIMLILLVIIYILGLY
;
A
#
# COMPACT_ATOMS: atom_id res chain seq x y z
N MET A 1 11.73 0.36 2.43
CA MET A 1 11.49 1.49 1.50
C MET A 1 10.17 1.38 0.74
N ILE A 2 9.83 0.24 0.13
CA ILE A 2 8.58 0.07 -0.65
C ILE A 2 7.32 0.45 0.16
N GLY A 3 7.21 0.05 1.42
CA GLY A 3 6.03 0.40 2.24
C GLY A 3 5.85 1.89 2.48
N ILE A 4 6.94 2.66 2.60
CA ILE A 4 6.88 4.12 2.76
C ILE A 4 6.36 4.76 1.47
N LEU A 5 6.81 4.27 0.31
CA LEU A 5 6.32 4.74 -0.99
C LEU A 5 4.81 4.47 -1.17
N VAL A 6 4.34 3.30 -0.74
CA VAL A 6 2.91 2.95 -0.78
C VAL A 6 2.10 3.87 0.14
N VAL A 7 2.58 4.16 1.35
CA VAL A 7 1.93 5.09 2.29
C VAL A 7 1.87 6.50 1.71
N LEU A 8 2.99 7.03 1.22
CA LEU A 8 3.03 8.37 0.63
C LEU A 8 2.15 8.46 -0.62
N GLY A 9 2.22 7.47 -1.50
CA GLY A 9 1.38 7.40 -2.69
C GLY A 9 -0.10 7.36 -2.33
N PHE A 10 -0.47 6.56 -1.33
CA PHE A 10 -1.84 6.49 -0.83
C PHE A 10 -2.34 7.83 -0.29
N ILE A 11 -1.58 8.49 0.59
CA ILE A 11 -1.93 9.82 1.12
C ILE A 11 -2.14 10.82 -0.01
N THR A 12 -1.25 10.81 -1.00
CA THR A 12 -1.32 11.73 -2.15
C THR A 12 -2.60 11.49 -2.95
N VAL A 13 -2.91 10.22 -3.25
CA VAL A 13 -4.14 9.84 -3.96
C VAL A 13 -5.39 10.19 -3.15
N SER A 14 -5.38 9.98 -1.82
CA SER A 14 -6.50 10.33 -0.95
C SER A 14 -6.76 11.84 -0.92
N ILE A 15 -5.71 12.67 -0.84
CA ILE A 15 -5.83 14.13 -0.87
C ILE A 15 -6.37 14.59 -2.22
N VAL A 16 -5.78 14.09 -3.32
CA VAL A 16 -6.22 14.45 -4.68
C VAL A 16 -7.67 14.02 -4.92
N SER A 17 -8.06 12.82 -4.46
CA SER A 17 -9.44 12.34 -4.53
C SER A 17 -10.39 13.24 -3.73
N GLY A 18 -10.00 13.65 -2.52
CA GLY A 18 -10.79 14.55 -1.67
C GLY A 18 -10.98 15.94 -2.29
N ILE A 19 -9.94 16.51 -2.91
CA ILE A 19 -10.04 17.81 -3.62
C ILE A 19 -11.00 17.70 -4.81
N ASN A 20 -10.96 16.57 -5.53
CA ASN A 20 -11.87 16.28 -6.63
C ASN A 20 -13.27 15.80 -6.19
N LYS A 21 -13.64 16.01 -4.91
CA LYS A 21 -14.95 15.61 -4.33
C LYS A 21 -15.29 14.12 -4.50
N GLY A 22 -14.28 13.25 -4.62
CA GLY A 22 -14.47 11.84 -4.91
C GLY A 22 -14.64 11.50 -6.39
N GLU A 23 -14.68 12.48 -7.29
CA GLU A 23 -14.69 12.29 -8.75
C GLU A 23 -13.27 12.05 -9.30
N GLY A 24 -12.49 11.24 -8.58
CA GLY A 24 -11.16 10.79 -9.02
C GLY A 24 -11.16 9.97 -10.31
N GLY A 25 -12.35 9.52 -10.73
CA GLY A 25 -12.57 8.75 -11.93
C GLY A 25 -11.73 7.48 -12.01
N LEU A 26 -11.66 6.93 -13.21
CA LEU A 26 -10.95 5.69 -13.51
C LEU A 26 -9.42 5.80 -13.32
N LEU A 27 -8.88 7.02 -13.42
CA LEU A 27 -7.45 7.32 -13.26
C LEU A 27 -6.96 7.13 -11.82
N LEU A 28 -7.66 7.68 -10.82
CA LEU A 28 -7.28 7.44 -9.42
C LEU A 28 -7.49 5.97 -9.02
N GLY A 29 -8.48 5.31 -9.61
CA GLY A 29 -8.65 3.86 -9.51
C GLY A 29 -7.43 3.10 -9.99
N ILE A 30 -6.98 3.31 -11.23
CA ILE A 30 -5.78 2.63 -11.79
C ILE A 30 -4.55 2.87 -10.91
N ILE A 31 -4.34 4.11 -10.44
CA ILE A 31 -3.21 4.44 -9.55
C ILE A 31 -3.33 3.69 -8.22
N GLY A 32 -4.55 3.57 -7.66
CA GLY A 32 -4.82 2.75 -6.49
C GLY A 32 -4.48 1.26 -6.72
N ILE A 33 -4.77 0.71 -7.90
CA ILE A 33 -4.49 -0.70 -8.23
C ILE A 33 -2.97 -0.89 -8.29
N LEU A 34 -2.26 0.05 -8.91
CA LEU A 34 -0.80 0.03 -8.96
C LEU A 34 -0.19 0.08 -7.55
N LEU A 35 -0.69 0.96 -6.68
CA LEU A 35 -0.26 1.02 -5.28
C LEU A 35 -0.54 -0.29 -4.53
N PHE A 36 -1.66 -0.94 -4.81
CA PHE A 36 -1.99 -2.25 -4.26
C PHE A 36 -0.99 -3.33 -4.70
N VAL A 37 -0.65 -3.38 -5.99
CA VAL A 37 0.37 -4.30 -6.51
C VAL A 37 1.72 -4.05 -5.84
N PHE A 38 2.13 -2.78 -5.71
CA PHE A 38 3.37 -2.44 -5.00
C PHE A 38 3.35 -2.84 -3.52
N ALA A 39 2.20 -2.71 -2.84
CA ALA A 39 2.03 -3.16 -1.46
C ALA A 39 2.19 -4.68 -1.34
N VAL A 40 1.61 -5.47 -2.26
CA VAL A 40 1.79 -6.94 -2.33
C VAL A 40 3.27 -7.29 -2.52
N PHE A 41 3.94 -6.68 -3.50
CA PHE A 41 5.37 -6.92 -3.73
C PHE A 41 6.23 -6.54 -2.52
N GLY A 42 5.96 -5.38 -1.91
CA GLY A 42 6.63 -4.92 -0.70
C GLY A 42 6.44 -5.89 0.48
N PHE A 43 5.23 -6.45 0.62
CA PHE A 43 4.92 -7.45 1.64
C PHE A 43 5.66 -8.77 1.42
N ILE A 44 5.63 -9.32 0.19
CA ILE A 44 6.32 -10.57 -0.15
C ILE A 44 7.84 -10.43 0.06
N LEU A 45 8.42 -9.32 -0.38
CA LEU A 45 9.84 -9.05 -0.20
C LEU A 45 10.20 -8.95 1.29
N SER A 46 9.41 -8.21 2.07
CA SER A 46 9.64 -8.08 3.52
C SER A 46 9.51 -9.43 4.24
N TYR A 47 8.54 -10.26 3.83
CA TYR A 47 8.36 -11.62 4.35
C TYR A 47 9.55 -12.54 4.03
N LYS A 48 10.07 -12.47 2.79
CA LYS A 48 11.23 -13.24 2.37
C LYS A 48 12.50 -12.83 3.13
N GLU A 49 12.71 -11.54 3.36
CA GLU A 49 13.84 -11.03 4.15
C GLU A 49 13.72 -11.42 5.64
N MET A 50 12.51 -11.49 6.20
CA MET A 50 12.30 -11.94 7.58
C MET A 50 12.64 -13.43 7.79
N LYS A 51 12.65 -14.23 6.72
CA LYS A 51 13.03 -15.66 6.76
C LYS A 51 14.55 -15.88 6.77
N LYS A 52 15.36 -14.85 6.45
CA LYS A 52 16.83 -14.95 6.51
C LYS A 52 17.27 -14.83 7.97
N ARG A 53 17.90 -15.89 8.49
CA ARG A 53 18.23 -16.11 9.92
C ARG A 53 19.20 -15.12 10.58
N ASP A 54 19.75 -14.16 9.84
CA ASP A 54 20.93 -13.38 10.26
C ASP A 54 20.81 -11.85 10.07
N ILE A 55 19.61 -11.34 9.78
CA ILE A 55 19.41 -9.90 9.52
C ILE A 55 18.53 -9.32 10.61
N TYR A 56 18.94 -8.20 11.21
CA TYR A 56 18.21 -7.43 12.21
C TYR A 56 16.68 -7.43 11.96
N TYR A 57 15.97 -8.32 12.67
CA TYR A 57 14.54 -8.59 12.50
C TYR A 57 13.64 -7.35 12.57
N ARG A 58 14.12 -6.27 13.20
CA ARG A 58 13.40 -5.00 13.35
C ARG A 58 13.07 -4.33 12.01
N PHE A 59 13.99 -4.34 11.04
CA PHE A 59 13.78 -3.66 9.76
C PHE A 59 12.77 -4.38 8.86
N PRO A 60 12.85 -5.70 8.64
CA PRO A 60 11.84 -6.45 7.87
C PRO A 60 10.46 -6.43 8.55
N MET A 61 10.42 -6.48 9.89
CA MET A 61 9.17 -6.49 10.65
C MET A 61 8.36 -5.19 10.45
N ILE A 62 9.01 -4.03 10.47
CA ILE A 62 8.36 -2.75 10.14
C ILE A 62 7.84 -2.76 8.69
N GLY A 63 8.59 -3.35 7.76
CA GLY A 63 8.18 -3.50 6.37
C GLY A 63 6.93 -4.37 6.19
N ILE A 64 6.83 -5.47 6.93
CA ILE A 64 5.65 -6.36 6.91
C ILE A 64 4.44 -5.65 7.51
N ILE A 65 4.60 -5.01 8.67
CA ILE A 65 3.49 -4.32 9.35
C ILE A 65 2.96 -3.18 8.47
N THR A 66 3.84 -2.34 7.95
CA THR A 66 3.44 -1.19 7.12
C THR A 66 2.77 -1.65 5.81
N ASN A 67 3.40 -2.54 5.03
CA ASN A 67 2.78 -3.02 3.79
C ASN A 67 1.50 -3.82 4.05
N GLY A 68 1.44 -4.58 5.15
CA GLY A 68 0.26 -5.37 5.54
C GLY A 68 -0.94 -4.49 5.89
N ILE A 69 -0.73 -3.44 6.69
CA ILE A 69 -1.78 -2.46 7.02
C ILE A 69 -2.27 -1.76 5.74
N MET A 70 -1.34 -1.35 4.87
CA MET A 70 -1.70 -0.70 3.60
C MET A 70 -2.49 -1.62 2.67
N LEU A 71 -2.17 -2.91 2.65
CA LEU A 71 -2.95 -3.91 1.91
C LEU A 71 -4.40 -3.93 2.37
N ILE A 72 -4.62 -4.02 3.68
CA ILE A 72 -5.97 -4.05 4.27
C ILE A 72 -6.74 -2.77 3.92
N LEU A 73 -6.12 -1.60 4.10
CA LEU A 73 -6.74 -0.31 3.80
C LEU A 73 -7.12 -0.17 2.32
N LEU A 74 -6.22 -0.59 1.42
CA LEU A 74 -6.47 -0.56 -0.02
C LEU A 74 -7.62 -1.50 -0.40
N VAL A 75 -7.68 -2.72 0.16
CA VAL A 75 -8.82 -3.63 -0.07
C VAL A 75 -10.14 -3.00 0.38
N ILE A 76 -10.18 -2.40 1.57
CA ILE A 76 -11.40 -1.77 2.08
C ILE A 76 -11.89 -0.68 1.13
N ILE A 77 -10.98 0.19 0.67
CA ILE A 77 -11.34 1.28 -0.25
C ILE A 77 -11.75 0.74 -1.62
N TYR A 78 -11.15 -0.35 -2.09
CA TYR A 78 -11.58 -1.02 -3.32
C TYR A 78 -13.00 -1.56 -3.22
N ILE A 79 -13.32 -2.21 -2.10
CA ILE A 79 -14.67 -2.73 -1.86
C ILE A 79 -15.67 -1.57 -1.75
N LEU A 80 -15.32 -0.50 -1.03
CA LEU A 80 -16.17 0.68 -0.89
C LEU A 80 -16.35 1.45 -2.21
N GLY A 81 -15.35 1.50 -3.07
CA GLY A 81 -15.45 2.14 -4.39
C GLY A 81 -16.15 1.29 -5.45
N LEU A 82 -16.36 0.00 -5.18
CA LEU A 82 -17.11 -0.92 -6.04
C LEU A 82 -18.63 -0.82 -5.82
N TYR A 83 -19.06 -0.32 -4.66
CA TYR A 83 -20.46 -0.14 -4.26
C TYR A 83 -20.87 1.33 -4.35
#